data_AF-A0A1H1ATG9-F1
#
_entry.id   AF-A0A1H1ATG9-F1
#
_cell.length_a   1.000
_cell.length_b   1.000
_cell.length_c   1.000
_cell.angle_alpha   90.00
_cell.angle_beta   90.00
_cell.angle_gamma   90.00
#
_symmetry.space_group_name_H-M   'P 1'
#
loop_
_entity.id
_entity.type
_entity.pdbx_description
1 polymer ?
#
loop_
_entity_poly.entity_id
_entity_poly.type
_entity_poly.pdbx_seq_one_letter_code
_entity_poly.pdbx_strand_id
1 'polypeptide(L)'
;MKIATPEQLQNWFAFLRTQKLPLEVSSKRWVKSRTDPQNRYLFGVCYPPIAEVMGYTVDDVHEWVCGQFFGWVDRKVPKTPNNPHGLESVPFRRTTTDENGKRDVIDPARFGQLLDSVVFPIAAKCGAFIPETYSEAA
;
A
#
# COMPACT_ATOMS: atom_id res chain seq x y z
N MET A 1 -19.71 0.71 -1.09
CA MET A 1 -20.40 0.58 -2.39
C MET A 1 -20.17 1.86 -3.20
N LYS A 2 -19.80 1.77 -4.48
CA LYS A 2 -19.74 2.95 -5.35
C LYS A 2 -21.17 3.32 -5.72
N ILE A 3 -21.61 4.52 -5.38
CA ILE A 3 -22.84 5.10 -5.89
C ILE A 3 -22.40 6.10 -6.96
N ALA A 4 -22.55 5.70 -8.23
CA ALA A 4 -22.08 6.46 -9.38
C ALA A 4 -23.20 7.25 -10.06
N THR A 5 -24.45 6.76 -9.95
CA THR A 5 -25.62 7.37 -10.60
C THR A 5 -26.67 7.81 -9.59
N PRO A 6 -27.51 8.79 -9.94
CA PRO A 6 -28.64 9.20 -9.09
C PRO A 6 -29.60 8.05 -8.75
N GLU A 7 -29.80 7.12 -9.67
CA GLU A 7 -30.65 5.94 -9.48
C GLU A 7 -30.11 4.99 -8.40
N GLN A 8 -28.79 4.75 -8.39
CA GLN A 8 -28.13 3.95 -7.36
C GLN A 8 -28.27 4.59 -5.97
N LEU A 9 -28.24 5.92 -5.92
CA LEU A 9 -28.44 6.66 -4.67
C LEU A 9 -29.88 6.49 -4.17
N GLN A 10 -30.87 6.59 -5.06
CA GLN A 10 -32.28 6.38 -4.71
C GLN A 10 -32.55 4.96 -4.22
N ASN A 11 -31.97 3.96 -4.87
CA ASN A 11 -32.08 2.57 -4.45
C ASN A 11 -31.46 2.34 -3.06
N TRP A 12 -30.33 2.99 -2.77
CA TRP A 12 -29.71 2.93 -1.45
C TRP A 12 -30.60 3.59 -0.37
N PHE A 13 -31.23 4.72 -0.67
CA PHE A 13 -32.21 5.32 0.25
C PHE A 13 -33.45 4.45 0.46
N ALA A 14 -33.97 3.82 -0.60
CA ALA A 14 -35.08 2.88 -0.49
C ALA A 14 -34.72 1.71 0.45
N PHE A 15 -33.49 1.19 0.34
CA PHE A 15 -32.98 0.18 1.26
C PHE A 15 -32.85 0.68 2.70
N LEU A 16 -32.29 1.87 2.92
CA LEU A 16 -32.15 2.43 4.29
C LEU A 16 -33.50 2.60 4.98
N ARG A 17 -34.56 2.95 4.22
CA ARG A 17 -35.93 3.10 4.76
C ARG A 17 -36.54 1.80 5.26
N THR A 18 -36.08 0.64 4.80
CA THR A 18 -36.61 -0.66 5.27
C THR A 18 -35.89 -1.20 6.50
N GLN A 19 -34.80 -0.56 6.93
CA GLN A 19 -34.00 -1.01 8.08
C GLN A 19 -34.61 -0.57 9.42
N LYS A 20 -34.45 -1.41 10.46
CA LYS A 20 -34.90 -1.09 11.82
C LYS A 20 -33.87 -0.20 12.53
N LEU A 21 -34.36 0.79 13.28
CA LEU A 21 -33.54 1.77 14.01
C LEU A 21 -33.10 1.25 15.39
N PRO A 22 -31.96 1.73 15.93
CA PRO A 22 -31.06 2.76 15.39
C PRO A 22 -29.98 2.22 14.44
N LEU A 23 -29.51 3.07 13.51
CA LEU A 23 -28.50 2.72 12.51
C LEU A 23 -27.34 3.72 12.53
N GLU A 24 -26.12 3.20 12.49
CA GLU A 24 -24.92 4.00 12.21
C GLU A 24 -24.64 3.98 10.70
N VAL A 25 -24.71 5.14 10.06
CA VAL A 25 -24.51 5.28 8.60
C VAL A 25 -23.38 6.25 8.35
N SER A 26 -22.37 5.82 7.58
CA SER A 26 -21.27 6.69 7.15
C SER A 26 -21.07 6.62 5.64
N SER A 27 -20.75 7.76 5.04
CA SER A 27 -20.37 7.88 3.63
C SER A 27 -19.06 8.65 3.51
N LYS A 28 -18.18 8.22 2.60
CA LYS A 28 -16.92 8.90 2.28
C LYS A 28 -16.84 9.12 0.78
N ARG A 29 -16.09 10.15 0.35
CA ARG A 29 -15.83 10.42 -1.08
C ARG A 29 -15.26 9.15 -1.73
N TRP A 30 -15.90 8.69 -2.81
CA TRP A 30 -15.38 7.56 -3.57
C TRP A 30 -14.19 8.00 -4.41
N VAL A 31 -13.07 7.32 -4.22
CA VAL A 31 -11.86 7.42 -5.05
C VAL A 31 -11.63 6.03 -5.64
N LYS A 32 -11.24 5.95 -6.92
CA LYS A 32 -10.85 4.67 -7.56
C LYS A 32 -9.70 4.11 -6.72
N SER A 33 -9.99 3.08 -5.92
CA SER A 33 -8.96 2.35 -5.21
C SER A 33 -8.03 1.73 -6.25
N ARG A 34 -6.73 1.64 -5.93
CA ARG A 34 -5.75 0.90 -6.75
C ARG A 34 -6.36 -0.41 -7.22
N THR A 35 -6.31 -0.67 -8.52
CA THR A 35 -6.78 -1.91 -9.09
C THR A 35 -5.84 -3.03 -8.62
N ASP A 36 -6.42 -4.16 -8.22
CA ASP A 36 -5.75 -5.40 -7.82
C ASP A 36 -4.50 -5.80 -8.65
N PRO A 37 -4.41 -5.50 -9.97
CA PRO A 37 -3.19 -5.69 -10.76
C PRO A 37 -1.96 -4.92 -10.28
N GLN A 38 -2.09 -3.73 -9.70
CA GLN A 38 -0.94 -2.94 -9.22
C GLN A 38 -0.25 -3.60 -8.02
N ASN A 39 -1.04 -4.14 -7.09
CA ASN A 39 -0.48 -4.91 -5.98
C ASN A 39 0.09 -6.24 -6.48
N ARG A 40 -0.57 -6.92 -7.42
CA ARG A 40 -0.02 -8.14 -8.03
C ARG A 40 1.28 -7.89 -8.77
N TYR A 41 1.41 -6.75 -9.44
CA TYR A 41 2.67 -6.37 -10.09
C TYR A 41 3.79 -6.15 -9.06
N LEU A 42 3.52 -5.37 -8.01
CA LEU A 42 4.53 -5.09 -6.99
C LEU A 42 4.99 -6.37 -6.26
N PHE A 43 4.05 -7.14 -5.72
CA PHE A 43 4.35 -8.33 -4.91
C PHE A 43 4.65 -9.58 -5.73
N GLY A 44 4.09 -9.70 -6.93
CA GLY A 44 4.23 -10.88 -7.78
C GLY A 44 5.31 -10.78 -8.85
N VAL A 45 5.73 -9.57 -9.23
CA VAL A 45 6.70 -9.35 -10.31
C VAL A 45 7.93 -8.60 -9.83
N CYS A 46 7.77 -7.46 -9.14
CA CYS A 46 8.92 -6.62 -8.79
C CYS A 46 9.71 -7.13 -7.59
N TYR A 47 9.04 -7.45 -6.49
CA TYR A 47 9.72 -7.83 -5.25
C TYR A 47 10.37 -9.21 -5.26
N PRO A 48 9.80 -10.27 -5.87
CA PRO A 48 10.42 -11.60 -5.87
C PRO A 48 11.87 -11.63 -6.37
N PRO A 49 12.23 -11.05 -7.54
CA PRO A 49 13.62 -11.08 -8.00
C PRO A 49 14.56 -10.24 -7.12
N ILE A 50 14.07 -9.14 -6.53
CA ILE A 50 14.86 -8.32 -5.59
C ILE A 50 15.12 -9.12 -4.30
N ALA A 51 14.09 -9.75 -3.76
CA ALA A 51 14.14 -10.56 -2.55
C ALA A 51 15.12 -11.74 -2.72
N GLU A 52 15.05 -12.43 -3.86
CA GLU A 52 15.95 -13.55 -4.20
C GLU A 52 17.41 -13.11 -4.25
N VAL A 53 17.70 -12.00 -4.93
CA VAL A 53 19.08 -11.50 -5.08
C VAL A 53 19.64 -10.96 -3.77
N MET A 54 18.82 -10.30 -2.95
CA MET A 54 19.27 -9.70 -1.69
C MET A 54 19.23 -10.67 -0.50
N GLY A 55 18.60 -11.84 -0.65
CA GLY A 55 18.46 -12.83 0.42
C GLY A 55 17.46 -12.45 1.52
N TYR A 56 16.46 -11.63 1.19
CA TYR A 56 15.39 -11.21 2.10
C TYR A 56 14.04 -11.77 1.70
N THR A 57 13.03 -11.63 2.55
CA THR A 57 11.65 -11.95 2.15
C THR A 57 11.04 -10.81 1.31
N VAL A 58 9.99 -11.12 0.57
CA VAL A 58 9.21 -10.11 -0.18
C VAL A 58 8.64 -9.04 0.75
N ASP A 59 8.23 -9.42 1.96
CA ASP A 59 7.69 -8.47 2.95
C ASP A 59 8.77 -7.54 3.50
N ASP A 60 10.00 -8.05 3.74
CA ASP A 60 11.13 -7.23 4.17
C ASP A 60 11.51 -6.21 3.08
N VAL A 61 11.54 -6.65 1.81
CA VAL A 61 11.78 -5.75 0.66
C VAL A 61 10.67 -4.71 0.57
N HIS A 62 9.41 -5.09 0.79
CA HIS A 62 8.29 -4.15 0.79
C HIS A 62 8.43 -3.08 1.86
N GLU A 63 8.75 -3.49 3.08
CA GLU A 63 8.96 -2.61 4.23
C GLU A 63 10.11 -1.65 3.97
N TRP A 64 11.22 -2.17 3.46
CA TRP A 64 12.40 -1.38 3.13
C TRP A 64 12.12 -0.36 2.01
N VAL A 65 11.45 -0.77 0.93
CA VAL A 65 11.04 0.12 -0.17
C VAL A 65 10.10 1.22 0.33
N CYS A 66 9.15 0.89 1.21
CA CYS A 66 8.28 1.89 1.82
C CYS A 66 9.08 2.89 2.66
N GLY A 67 10.08 2.43 3.41
CA GLY A 67 10.94 3.31 4.19
C GLY A 67 11.81 4.23 3.32
N GLN A 68 12.32 3.73 2.19
CA GLN A 68 13.05 4.56 1.23
C GLN A 68 12.16 5.63 0.57
N PHE A 69 10.91 5.30 0.26
CA PHE A 69 10.00 6.22 -0.44
C PHE A 69 9.31 7.22 0.49
N PHE A 70 8.83 6.77 1.66
CA PHE A 70 8.07 7.59 2.60
C PHE A 70 8.90 8.15 3.76
N GLY A 71 10.13 7.66 3.94
CA GLY A 71 10.96 7.95 5.10
C GLY A 71 10.82 6.92 6.21
N TRP A 72 11.84 6.91 7.08
CA TRP A 72 11.94 6.03 8.25
C TRP A 72 11.61 6.80 9.52
N VAL A 73 10.98 6.12 10.48
CA VAL A 73 10.69 6.63 11.82
C VAL A 73 11.13 5.60 12.84
N ASP A 74 11.79 6.08 13.89
CA ASP A 74 12.15 5.23 15.02
C ASP A 74 10.99 5.10 16.00
N ARG A 75 10.53 3.86 16.18
CA ARG A 75 9.52 3.51 17.16
C ARG A 75 10.18 2.91 18.40
N LYS A 76 9.75 3.36 19.58
CA LYS A 76 10.14 2.73 20.84
C LYS A 76 9.49 1.36 20.97
N VAL A 77 10.31 0.34 21.13
CA VAL A 77 9.91 -1.04 21.36
C VAL A 77 10.48 -1.55 22.68
N PRO A 78 9.85 -2.54 23.33
CA PRO A 78 10.42 -3.17 24.51
C PRO A 78 11.86 -3.63 24.24
N LYS A 79 12.76 -3.32 25.16
CA LYS A 79 14.16 -3.74 25.05
C LYS A 79 14.23 -5.26 25.10
N THR A 80 14.92 -5.83 24.13
CA THR A 80 15.22 -7.25 24.07
C THR A 80 16.74 -7.44 24.11
N PRO A 81 17.25 -8.65 24.41
CA PRO A 81 18.69 -8.91 24.33
C PRO A 81 19.30 -8.54 22.97
N ASN A 82 18.51 -8.69 21.90
CA ASN A 82 18.93 -8.38 20.53
C ASN A 82 18.69 -6.91 20.12
N ASN A 83 17.94 -6.14 20.91
CA ASN A 83 17.72 -4.71 20.71
C ASN A 83 17.80 -3.96 22.06
N PRO A 84 19.03 -3.72 22.56
CA PRO A 84 19.24 -3.10 23.88
C PRO A 84 18.82 -1.62 23.94
N HIS A 85 18.81 -0.94 22.79
CA HIS A 85 18.37 0.45 22.67
C HIS A 85 16.84 0.56 22.68
N GLY A 86 16.11 -0.50 22.32
CA GLY A 86 14.65 -0.52 22.28
C GLY A 86 14.10 0.40 21.19
N LEU A 87 14.79 0.49 20.06
CA LEU A 87 14.40 1.30 18.91
C LEU A 87 14.28 0.40 17.69
N GLU A 88 13.16 0.50 17.00
CA GLU A 88 12.90 -0.19 15.73
C GLU A 88 12.60 0.86 14.68
N SER A 89 13.39 0.89 13.60
CA SER A 89 13.15 1.77 12.48
C SER A 89 12.09 1.15 11.58
N VAL A 90 10.93 1.79 11.49
CA VAL A 90 9.79 1.38 10.68
C VAL A 90 9.51 2.43 9.61
N PRO A 91 8.91 2.07 8.47
CA PRO A 91 8.50 3.06 7.48
C PRO A 91 7.44 3.99 8.07
N PHE A 92 7.52 5.30 7.75
CA PHE A 92 6.56 6.31 8.20
C PHE A 92 5.12 5.92 7.85
N ARG A 93 4.93 5.31 6.67
CA ARG A 93 3.66 4.74 6.22
C ARG A 93 3.92 3.59 5.25
N ARG A 94 2.88 2.79 4.97
CA ARG A 94 2.89 1.77 3.91
C ARG A 94 2.06 2.24 2.71
N THR A 95 2.07 1.46 1.63
CA THR A 95 1.26 1.79 0.44
C THR A 95 -0.24 1.71 0.69
N THR A 96 -0.67 0.95 1.72
CA THR A 96 -2.07 0.68 2.07
C THR A 96 -2.49 1.23 3.42
N THR A 97 -1.54 1.71 4.22
CA THR A 97 -1.74 2.10 5.62
C THR A 97 -1.02 3.42 5.88
N ASP A 98 -1.70 4.37 6.52
CA ASP A 98 -1.16 5.67 6.92
C ASP A 98 -0.24 5.57 8.16
N GLU A 99 0.29 6.72 8.59
CA GLU A 99 1.16 6.84 9.77
C GLU A 99 0.49 6.46 11.10
N ASN A 100 -0.85 6.41 11.13
CA ASN A 100 -1.64 6.07 12.31
C ASN A 100 -2.11 4.61 12.29
N GLY A 101 -1.68 3.81 11.32
CA GLY A 101 -2.11 2.41 11.17
C GLY A 101 -3.50 2.26 10.56
N LYS A 102 -4.12 3.32 10.05
CA LYS A 102 -5.42 3.26 9.38
C LYS A 102 -5.23 2.99 7.89
N ARG A 103 -6.21 2.32 7.28
CA ARG A 103 -6.19 2.00 5.86
C ARG A 103 -6.25 3.29 5.02
N ASP A 104 -5.15 3.59 4.35
CA ASP A 104 -5.00 4.69 3.39
C ASP A 104 -4.19 4.21 2.18
N VAL A 105 -4.89 4.02 1.07
CA VAL A 105 -4.31 3.44 -0.15
C VAL A 105 -3.81 4.56 -1.03
N ILE A 106 -2.50 4.56 -1.34
CA ILE A 106 -1.91 5.57 -2.23
C ILE A 106 -2.58 5.58 -3.61
N ASP A 107 -2.63 6.76 -4.23
CA ASP A 107 -3.17 6.93 -5.58
C ASP A 107 -2.22 6.36 -6.66
N PRO A 108 -2.72 6.12 -7.89
CA PRO A 108 -1.91 5.57 -8.98
C PRO A 108 -0.67 6.40 -9.35
N ALA A 109 -0.72 7.73 -9.22
CA ALA A 109 0.42 8.58 -9.58
C ALA A 109 1.55 8.43 -8.56
N ARG A 110 1.23 8.41 -7.26
CA ARG A 110 2.20 8.06 -6.21
C ARG A 110 2.75 6.65 -6.35
N PHE A 111 1.94 5.70 -6.80
CA PHE A 111 2.41 4.34 -7.05
C PHE A 111 3.44 4.28 -8.18
N GLY A 112 3.19 4.98 -9.30
CA GLY A 112 4.17 5.11 -10.38
C GLY A 112 5.48 5.75 -9.89
N GLN A 113 5.38 6.81 -9.10
CA GLN A 113 6.56 7.44 -8.50
C GLN A 113 7.35 6.47 -7.61
N LEU A 114 6.70 5.63 -6.81
CA LEU A 114 7.37 4.61 -5.99
C LEU A 114 8.12 3.60 -6.85
N LEU A 115 7.54 3.18 -7.98
CA LEU A 115 8.22 2.28 -8.91
C LEU A 115 9.47 2.93 -9.52
N ASP A 116 9.31 4.13 -10.06
CA ASP A 116 10.36 4.84 -10.81
C ASP A 116 11.50 5.35 -9.93
N SER A 117 11.18 5.85 -8.74
CA SER A 117 12.18 6.48 -7.86
C SER A 117 12.90 5.51 -6.94
N VAL A 118 12.29 4.36 -6.64
CA VAL A 118 12.81 3.42 -5.63
C VAL A 118 12.96 2.02 -6.22
N VAL A 119 11.87 1.39 -6.67
CA VAL A 119 11.88 -0.04 -7.05
C VAL A 119 12.81 -0.33 -8.23
N PHE A 120 12.66 0.36 -9.36
CA PHE A 120 13.50 0.12 -10.53
C PHE A 120 14.97 0.48 -10.30
N PRO A 121 15.32 1.62 -9.65
CA PRO A 121 16.71 1.90 -9.28
C PRO A 121 17.33 0.86 -8.36
N ILE A 122 16.57 0.31 -7.41
CA ILE A 122 17.05 -0.76 -6.52
C ILE A 122 17.31 -2.03 -7.32
N ALA A 123 16.34 -2.46 -8.13
CA ALA A 123 16.47 -3.65 -8.95
C ALA A 123 17.70 -3.57 -9.86
N ALA A 124 17.92 -2.41 -10.50
CA ALA A 124 19.11 -2.16 -11.30
C ALA A 124 20.41 -2.22 -10.47
N LYS A 125 20.41 -1.69 -9.24
CA LYS A 125 21.59 -1.70 -8.35
C LYS A 125 21.96 -3.10 -7.86
N CYS A 126 20.97 -3.92 -7.50
CA CYS A 126 21.24 -5.29 -7.06
C CYS A 126 21.41 -6.28 -8.22
N GLY A 127 21.07 -5.88 -9.45
CA GLY A 127 21.13 -6.76 -10.62
C GLY A 127 19.91 -7.66 -10.76
N ALA A 128 18.81 -7.34 -10.08
CA ALA A 128 17.54 -8.05 -10.22
C ALA A 128 16.87 -7.69 -11.56
N PHE A 129 16.57 -8.72 -12.36
CA PHE A 129 15.81 -8.56 -13.60
C PHE A 129 14.31 -8.53 -13.30
N ILE A 130 13.64 -7.44 -13.68
CA ILE A 130 12.18 -7.33 -13.61
C ILE A 130 11.63 -7.45 -15.03
N PRO A 131 10.87 -8.52 -15.35
CA PRO A 131 10.30 -8.71 -16.68
C PRO A 131 9.17 -7.69 -16.95
N GLU A 132 9.35 -6.93 -18.02
CA GLU A 132 8.41 -5.98 -18.65
C GLU A 132 7.98 -4.76 -17.81
N THR A 133 8.18 -3.58 -18.39
CA THR A 133 7.79 -2.28 -17.82
C THR A 133 6.27 -2.17 -17.69
N TYR A 134 5.79 -1.76 -16.52
CA TYR A 134 4.41 -1.34 -16.28
C TYR A 134 3.98 -0.27 -17.31
N SER A 135 3.44 -0.66 -18.47
CA SER A 135 3.02 0.30 -19.51
C SER A 135 1.50 0.41 -19.71
N GLU A 136 0.68 -0.49 -19.17
CA GLU A 136 -0.77 -0.43 -19.43
C GLU A 136 -1.63 -0.82 -18.22
N ALA A 137 -2.00 0.19 -17.42
CA ALA A 137 -3.22 0.16 -16.61
C ALA A 137 -3.57 1.59 -16.14
N ALA A 138 -3.92 2.47 -17.08
CA ALA A 138 -4.65 3.70 -16.80
C ALA A 138 -6.17 3.40 -16.75
#